data_AF-A0A8C5QD62-F1
#
_entry.id   AF-A0A8C5QD62-F1
#
_cell.length_a   1.000
_cell.length_b   1.000
_cell.length_c   1.000
_cell.angle_alpha   90.00
_cell.angle_beta   90.00
_cell.angle_gamma   90.00
#
_symmetry.space_group_name_H-M   'P 1'
#
loop_
_entity.id
_entity.type
_entity.pdbx_description
1 polymer ?
#
loop_
_entity_poly.entity_id
_entity_poly.type
_entity_poly.pdbx_seq_one_letter_code
_entity_poly.pdbx_strand_id
1 'polypeptide(L)'
;MSREVCVNVAPKFTFYHLPDRAFKSMESRDTRELLMKWSMNNRLLAQAFRYDQYFQPYQKNDFVLSFFQDPNVTSQLKVISASSGQWKTLDTEVKKIEAKQIPCNRLSMSLFDPLNNEGIVRESGHISKCLDEYVDDFVISDELRKVLLQEAFDKYDIFSPSDREEFLFLLFKHLCLGGSLCQFEDTIDPYVETTKSIYKDLLSVKKHPETKEISILSSVFRVTAYPLGGAAGKRLQFSSIGSSILYSLQWLLGYS
;
A
#
# COMPACT_ATOMS: atom_id res chain seq x y z
N MET A 1 -46.83 22.61 11.42
CA MET A 1 -45.70 22.17 12.26
C MET A 1 -45.36 20.74 11.87
N SER A 2 -44.50 20.58 10.87
CA SER A 2 -44.04 19.26 10.43
C SER A 2 -42.88 18.85 11.33
N ARG A 3 -43.07 17.77 12.10
CA ARG A 3 -41.99 17.17 12.90
C ARG A 3 -40.96 16.59 11.94
N GLU A 4 -39.76 17.14 11.92
CA GLU A 4 -38.59 16.43 11.42
C GLU A 4 -38.41 15.19 12.28
N VAL A 5 -38.73 14.03 11.71
CA VAL A 5 -38.33 12.75 12.27
C VAL A 5 -36.85 12.61 11.92
N CYS A 6 -35.98 12.86 12.88
CA CYS A 6 -34.58 12.46 12.79
C CYS A 6 -34.54 10.93 12.72
N VAL A 7 -34.55 10.38 11.51
CA VAL A 7 -34.25 8.96 11.29
C VAL A 7 -32.78 8.81 11.62
N ASN A 8 -32.50 8.35 12.84
CA ASN A 8 -31.15 7.97 13.24
C ASN A 8 -30.83 6.68 12.48
N VAL A 9 -30.33 6.81 11.25
CA VAL A 9 -29.93 5.66 10.44
C VAL A 9 -28.73 5.03 11.16
N ALA A 10 -28.91 3.83 11.70
CA ALA A 10 -27.82 3.10 12.32
C ALA A 10 -26.64 2.99 11.33
N PRO A 11 -25.38 3.12 11.80
CA PRO A 11 -24.23 3.00 10.94
C PRO A 11 -24.27 1.63 10.24
N LYS A 12 -24.05 1.65 8.91
CA LYS A 12 -24.21 0.47 8.05
C LYS A 12 -23.14 -0.60 8.30
N PHE A 13 -22.02 -0.24 8.93
CA PHE A 13 -20.91 -1.15 9.24
C PHE A 13 -20.41 -0.85 10.65
N THR A 14 -20.07 -1.89 11.40
CA THR A 14 -19.33 -1.78 12.67
C THR A 14 -17.96 -2.39 12.51
N PHE A 15 -16.92 -1.68 12.96
CA PHE A 15 -15.54 -2.14 12.82
C PHE A 15 -14.91 -2.48 14.17
N TYR A 16 -14.06 -3.50 14.18
CA TYR A 16 -13.34 -3.92 15.39
C TYR A 16 -11.87 -4.15 15.07
N HIS A 17 -10.99 -3.48 15.80
CA HIS A 17 -9.55 -3.65 15.69
C HIS A 17 -9.13 -5.07 16.09
N LEU A 18 -8.22 -5.66 15.32
CA LEU A 18 -7.65 -6.99 15.56
C LEU A 18 -6.15 -6.83 15.88
N PRO A 19 -5.78 -6.47 17.12
CA PRO A 19 -4.39 -6.20 17.49
C PRO A 19 -3.49 -7.44 17.38
N ASP A 20 -4.06 -8.64 17.57
CA ASP A 20 -3.30 -9.90 17.55
C ASP A 20 -3.08 -10.45 16.12
N ARG A 21 -3.59 -9.75 15.09
CA ARG A 21 -3.38 -10.15 13.70
C ARG A 21 -1.97 -9.75 13.27
N ALA A 22 -1.05 -10.69 13.39
CA ALA A 22 0.34 -10.53 12.95
C ALA A 22 0.48 -10.51 11.42
N PHE A 23 1.44 -9.72 10.93
CA PHE A 23 1.88 -9.70 9.53
C PHE A 23 3.29 -10.27 9.48
N LYS A 24 3.38 -11.61 9.41
CA LYS A 24 4.62 -12.36 9.57
C LYS A 24 5.72 -11.90 8.61
N SER A 25 5.37 -11.54 7.39
CA SER A 25 6.31 -11.04 6.39
C SER A 25 6.98 -9.74 6.82
N MET A 26 6.27 -8.88 7.55
CA MET A 26 6.76 -7.57 8.02
C MET A 26 7.45 -7.65 9.39
N GLU A 27 7.14 -8.69 10.16
CA GLU A 27 7.71 -8.95 11.50
C GLU A 27 8.96 -9.82 11.45
N SER A 28 9.22 -10.51 10.33
CA SER A 28 10.40 -11.35 10.17
C SER A 28 11.68 -10.53 10.35
N ARG A 29 12.71 -11.17 10.93
CA ARG A 29 13.99 -10.52 11.18
C ARG A 29 14.58 -9.95 9.88
N ASP A 30 14.64 -10.78 8.84
CA ASP A 30 15.26 -10.43 7.56
C ASP A 30 14.55 -9.24 6.89
N THR A 31 13.21 -9.24 6.85
CA THR A 31 12.45 -8.10 6.31
C THR A 31 12.66 -6.86 7.15
N ARG A 32 12.71 -6.97 8.48
CA ARG A 32 12.94 -5.80 9.35
C ARG A 32 14.33 -5.20 9.16
N GLU A 33 15.35 -6.02 8.96
CA GLU A 33 16.71 -5.57 8.65
C GLU A 33 16.74 -4.82 7.31
N LEU A 34 16.09 -5.35 6.27
CA LEU A 34 15.94 -4.67 4.98
C LEU A 34 15.14 -3.37 5.11
N LEU A 35 14.00 -3.36 5.80
CA LEU A 35 13.22 -2.14 6.01
C LEU A 35 13.99 -1.09 6.82
N MET A 36 14.85 -1.49 7.76
CA MET A 36 15.75 -0.56 8.46
C MET A 36 16.75 0.05 7.49
N LYS A 37 17.40 -0.79 6.68
CA LYS A 37 18.34 -0.38 5.64
C LYS A 37 17.69 0.57 4.63
N TRP A 38 16.45 0.32 4.22
CA TRP A 38 15.73 1.17 3.28
C TRP A 38 15.09 2.42 3.93
N SER A 39 15.38 2.71 5.21
CA SER A 39 14.79 3.83 5.96
C SER A 39 13.25 3.78 6.03
N MET A 40 12.69 2.57 6.04
CA MET A 40 11.25 2.28 6.07
C MET A 40 10.79 1.64 7.38
N ASN A 41 11.71 1.16 8.21
CA ASN A 41 11.37 0.61 9.52
C ASN A 41 10.66 1.67 10.37
N ASN A 42 9.58 1.27 11.05
CA ASN A 42 8.65 2.18 11.74
C ASN A 42 8.03 3.27 10.84
N ARG A 43 8.10 3.17 9.51
CA ARG A 43 7.35 4.03 8.56
C ARG A 43 6.33 3.26 7.73
N LEU A 44 6.33 1.94 7.88
CA LEU A 44 5.38 1.02 7.29
C LEU A 44 4.64 0.30 8.43
N LEU A 45 3.31 0.37 8.42
CA LEU A 45 2.47 -0.28 9.42
C LEU A 45 1.22 -0.84 8.74
N ALA A 46 0.94 -2.10 9.03
CA ALA A 46 -0.30 -2.76 8.67
C ALA A 46 -1.14 -2.95 9.94
N GLN A 47 -2.42 -2.61 9.87
CA GLN A 47 -3.40 -2.90 10.92
C GLN A 47 -4.59 -3.64 10.34
N ALA A 48 -5.15 -4.58 11.10
CA ALA A 48 -6.31 -5.36 10.70
C ALA A 48 -7.55 -4.95 11.49
N PHE A 49 -8.67 -4.85 10.78
CA PHE A 49 -9.99 -4.63 11.36
C PHE A 49 -10.98 -5.64 10.80
N ARG A 50 -11.83 -6.21 11.64
CA ARG A 50 -13.01 -6.98 11.19
C ARG A 50 -14.21 -6.05 11.04
N TYR A 51 -15.14 -6.43 10.17
CA TYR A 51 -16.43 -5.75 10.02
C TYR A 51 -17.58 -6.78 9.95
N ASP A 52 -18.79 -6.37 10.34
CA ASP A 52 -19.93 -7.26 10.59
C ASP A 52 -20.90 -7.44 9.40
N GLN A 53 -20.88 -6.55 8.41
CA GLN A 53 -21.77 -6.62 7.25
C GLN A 53 -21.06 -7.02 5.95
N TYR A 54 -21.78 -7.59 5.00
CA TYR A 54 -21.20 -7.93 3.69
C TYR A 54 -20.79 -6.69 2.91
N PHE A 55 -19.53 -6.66 2.43
CA PHE A 55 -19.02 -5.59 1.58
C PHE A 55 -19.24 -5.89 0.10
N GLN A 56 -19.80 -4.92 -0.62
CA GLN A 56 -19.90 -4.97 -2.09
C GLN A 56 -19.02 -3.87 -2.71
N PRO A 57 -18.25 -4.15 -3.78
CA PRO A 57 -17.31 -3.18 -4.37
C PRO A 57 -17.92 -1.83 -4.77
N TYR A 58 -19.18 -1.80 -5.21
CA TYR A 58 -19.87 -0.56 -5.57
C TYR A 58 -20.13 0.37 -4.37
N GLN A 59 -20.09 -0.16 -3.15
CA GLN A 59 -20.28 0.59 -1.89
C GLN A 59 -18.97 1.15 -1.34
N LYS A 60 -17.85 1.10 -2.10
CA LYS A 60 -16.52 1.47 -1.62
C LYS A 60 -16.46 2.82 -0.91
N ASN A 61 -17.15 3.85 -1.45
CA ASN A 61 -17.11 5.19 -0.86
C ASN A 61 -17.82 5.21 0.50
N ASP A 62 -19.03 4.65 0.59
CA ASP A 62 -19.79 4.58 1.84
C ASP A 62 -19.09 3.72 2.89
N PHE A 63 -18.51 2.58 2.47
CA PHE A 63 -17.78 1.67 3.34
C PHE A 63 -16.53 2.35 3.92
N VAL A 64 -15.70 2.96 3.06
CA VAL A 64 -14.49 3.67 3.49
C VAL A 64 -14.86 4.86 4.38
N LEU A 65 -15.88 5.64 4.02
CA LEU A 65 -16.33 6.74 4.87
C LEU A 65 -16.78 6.25 6.25
N SER A 66 -17.58 5.18 6.29
CA SER A 66 -18.02 4.55 7.54
C SER A 66 -16.84 4.08 8.38
N PHE A 67 -15.81 3.49 7.75
CA PHE A 67 -14.59 3.06 8.44
C PHE A 67 -13.87 4.24 9.11
N PHE A 68 -13.66 5.34 8.40
CA PHE A 68 -12.96 6.51 8.96
C PHE A 68 -13.80 7.35 9.93
N GLN A 69 -15.11 7.10 10.02
CA GLN A 69 -16.02 7.75 10.97
C GLN A 69 -16.33 6.88 12.19
N ASP A 70 -16.01 5.58 12.17
CA ASP A 70 -16.25 4.68 13.29
C ASP A 70 -15.32 5.03 14.48
N PRO A 71 -15.85 5.30 15.68
CA PRO A 71 -15.06 5.60 16.87
C PRO A 71 -14.06 4.51 17.27
N ASN A 72 -14.37 3.23 17.02
CA ASN A 72 -13.47 2.10 17.26
C ASN A 72 -12.28 2.11 16.30
N VAL A 73 -12.45 2.71 15.12
CA VAL A 73 -11.38 2.89 14.14
C VAL A 73 -10.58 4.14 14.46
N THR A 74 -11.20 5.30 14.65
CA THR A 74 -10.49 6.56 14.87
C THR A 74 -9.60 6.53 16.12
N SER A 75 -10.02 5.80 17.17
CA SER A 75 -9.24 5.60 18.40
C SER A 75 -8.08 4.60 18.27
N GLN A 76 -8.05 3.75 17.25
CA GLN A 76 -7.07 2.66 17.10
C GLN A 76 -6.18 2.79 15.86
N LEU A 77 -6.71 3.33 14.77
CA LEU A 77 -6.01 3.49 13.50
C LEU A 77 -4.84 4.45 13.69
N LYS A 78 -3.63 3.92 13.52
CA LYS A 78 -2.38 4.64 13.67
C LYS A 78 -2.04 5.35 12.38
N VAL A 79 -1.69 6.61 12.47
CA VAL A 79 -1.29 7.51 11.38
C VAL A 79 0.01 8.23 11.77
N ILE A 80 1.03 8.21 10.92
CA ILE A 80 2.27 9.03 11.07
C ILE A 80 1.97 10.55 10.98
N SER A 81 2.22 11.33 12.00
CA SER A 81 2.12 12.79 11.90
C SER A 81 3.14 13.34 10.88
N ALA A 82 2.67 14.15 9.92
CA ALA A 82 3.53 14.78 8.93
C ALA A 82 4.58 15.73 9.55
N SER A 83 4.24 16.36 10.69
CA SER A 83 5.13 17.31 11.37
C SER A 83 6.19 16.64 12.25
N SER A 84 5.90 15.47 12.82
CA SER A 84 6.80 14.80 13.77
C SER A 84 7.42 13.50 13.26
N GLY A 85 6.87 12.93 12.17
CA GLY A 85 7.26 11.60 11.70
C GLY A 85 6.90 10.46 12.66
N GLN A 86 6.14 10.73 13.73
CA GLN A 86 5.76 9.75 14.75
C GLN A 86 4.36 9.19 14.51
N TRP A 87 4.15 7.93 14.86
CA TRP A 87 2.82 7.32 14.87
C TRP A 87 1.94 7.92 15.97
N LYS A 88 0.77 8.39 15.59
CA LYS A 88 -0.32 8.80 16.49
C LYS A 88 -1.60 8.09 16.11
N THR A 89 -2.62 8.11 16.94
CA THR A 89 -3.97 7.70 16.53
C THR A 89 -4.58 8.77 15.62
N LEU A 90 -5.52 8.37 14.76
CA LEU A 90 -6.24 9.32 13.90
C LEU A 90 -6.96 10.37 14.75
N ASP A 91 -7.72 9.93 15.76
CA ASP A 91 -8.32 10.72 16.85
C ASP A 91 -8.93 12.07 16.41
N THR A 92 -9.49 12.10 15.20
CA THR A 92 -10.06 13.30 14.59
C THR A 92 -11.16 12.88 13.62
N GLU A 93 -12.22 13.67 13.57
CA GLU A 93 -13.34 13.46 12.67
C GLU A 93 -12.92 13.62 11.20
N VAL A 94 -13.27 12.65 10.36
CA VAL A 94 -13.05 12.69 8.91
C VAL A 94 -14.35 13.11 8.21
N LYS A 95 -14.30 14.23 7.49
CA LYS A 95 -15.47 14.77 6.78
C LYS A 95 -15.58 14.35 5.33
N LYS A 96 -14.45 14.10 4.69
CA LYS A 96 -14.39 13.69 3.28
C LYS A 96 -13.38 12.57 3.13
N ILE A 97 -13.71 11.63 2.24
CA ILE A 97 -12.80 10.60 1.76
C ILE A 97 -12.80 10.57 0.24
N GLU A 98 -11.70 10.12 -0.33
CA GLU A 98 -11.58 9.75 -1.74
C GLU A 98 -11.00 8.34 -1.81
N ALA A 99 -11.74 7.39 -2.40
CA ALA A 99 -11.31 6.01 -2.55
C ALA A 99 -11.13 5.65 -4.04
N LYS A 100 -9.88 5.50 -4.48
CA LYS A 100 -9.55 4.94 -5.81
C LYS A 100 -9.35 3.44 -5.67
N GLN A 101 -10.05 2.65 -6.46
CA GLN A 101 -9.78 1.21 -6.54
C GLN A 101 -8.44 1.00 -7.25
N ILE A 102 -7.61 0.13 -6.69
CA ILE A 102 -6.31 -0.25 -7.24
C ILE A 102 -6.43 -1.69 -7.73
N PRO A 103 -6.09 -1.97 -9.01
CA PRO A 103 -6.02 -3.34 -9.52
C PRO A 103 -5.09 -4.20 -8.66
N CYS A 104 -5.51 -5.41 -8.34
CA CYS A 104 -4.69 -6.40 -7.63
C CYS A 104 -4.93 -7.77 -8.25
N ASN A 105 -4.62 -7.90 -9.54
CA ASN A 105 -4.96 -9.07 -10.35
C ASN A 105 -3.74 -9.99 -10.56
N ARG A 106 -2.54 -9.50 -10.28
CA ARG A 106 -1.29 -10.25 -10.51
C ARG A 106 -1.05 -11.27 -9.40
N LEU A 107 -0.95 -12.54 -9.79
CA LEU A 107 -0.61 -13.68 -8.91
C LEU A 107 0.86 -14.09 -9.01
N SER A 108 1.58 -13.57 -10.00
CA SER A 108 2.94 -13.96 -10.33
C SER A 108 3.89 -12.78 -10.25
N MET A 109 5.12 -13.04 -9.81
CA MET A 109 6.23 -12.08 -9.84
C MET A 109 6.79 -11.88 -11.26
N SER A 110 6.32 -12.66 -12.25
CA SER A 110 6.68 -12.50 -13.66
C SER A 110 6.32 -11.13 -14.23
N LEU A 111 5.52 -10.34 -13.51
CA LEU A 111 5.34 -8.91 -13.78
C LEU A 111 6.69 -8.18 -13.92
N PHE A 112 7.72 -8.61 -13.19
CA PHE A 112 9.05 -7.98 -13.15
C PHE A 112 10.08 -8.62 -14.10
N ASP A 113 9.71 -9.65 -14.86
CA ASP A 113 10.59 -10.27 -15.86
C ASP A 113 11.15 -9.27 -16.90
N PRO A 114 10.41 -8.23 -17.35
CA PRO A 114 10.96 -7.21 -18.24
C PRO A 114 12.24 -6.54 -17.72
N LEU A 115 12.48 -6.50 -16.40
CA LEU A 115 13.73 -5.95 -15.85
C LEU A 115 14.97 -6.70 -16.35
N ASN A 116 14.88 -8.03 -16.46
CA ASN A 116 15.97 -8.85 -16.97
C ASN A 116 16.06 -8.75 -18.49
N ASN A 117 14.92 -8.84 -19.18
CA ASN A 117 14.85 -8.84 -20.64
C ASN A 117 15.39 -7.54 -21.25
N GLU A 118 15.23 -6.42 -20.55
CA GLU A 118 15.60 -5.08 -21.02
C GLU A 118 16.92 -4.57 -20.41
N GLY A 119 17.66 -5.45 -19.72
CA GLY A 119 18.99 -5.17 -19.19
C GLY A 119 19.03 -4.19 -18.00
N ILE A 120 17.88 -3.93 -17.35
CA ILE A 120 17.83 -3.19 -16.08
C ILE A 120 18.52 -4.01 -14.98
N VAL A 121 18.34 -5.33 -15.04
CA VAL A 121 18.98 -6.32 -14.18
C VAL A 121 19.79 -7.28 -15.04
N ARG A 122 21.02 -7.57 -14.63
CA ARG A 122 21.92 -8.51 -15.30
C ARG A 122 21.55 -9.94 -14.95
N GLU A 123 22.03 -10.91 -15.73
CA GLU A 123 21.83 -12.35 -15.44
C GLU A 123 22.30 -12.76 -14.03
N SER A 124 23.26 -12.03 -13.44
CA SER A 124 23.74 -12.23 -12.07
C SER A 124 22.79 -11.70 -10.99
N GLY A 125 21.67 -11.08 -11.34
CA GLY A 125 20.75 -10.40 -10.44
C GLY A 125 21.18 -8.97 -10.07
N HIS A 126 22.34 -8.51 -10.52
CA HIS A 126 22.84 -7.16 -10.26
C HIS A 126 22.09 -6.10 -11.06
N ILE A 127 21.70 -5.02 -10.38
CA ILE A 127 21.02 -3.88 -10.98
C ILE A 127 22.04 -3.01 -11.74
N SER A 128 21.73 -2.67 -12.99
CA SER A 128 22.55 -1.81 -13.83
C SER A 128 22.68 -0.41 -13.23
N LYS A 129 23.90 -0.01 -12.88
CA LYS A 129 24.21 1.34 -12.39
C LYS A 129 24.15 2.36 -13.53
N CYS A 130 23.87 3.61 -13.19
CA CYS A 130 23.94 4.74 -14.11
C CYS A 130 24.65 5.93 -13.43
N LEU A 131 24.91 6.98 -14.20
CA LEU A 131 25.34 8.25 -13.62
C LEU A 131 24.27 8.79 -12.67
N ASP A 132 24.71 9.46 -11.61
CA ASP A 132 23.82 10.07 -10.63
C ASP A 132 22.99 11.17 -11.27
N GLU A 133 21.67 11.04 -11.15
CA GLU A 133 20.68 12.03 -11.51
C GLU A 133 19.88 12.44 -10.28
N TYR A 134 19.48 13.69 -10.22
CA TYR A 134 18.76 14.25 -9.08
C TYR A 134 17.34 14.59 -9.52
N VAL A 135 16.36 13.97 -8.87
CA VAL A 135 14.94 14.29 -9.02
C VAL A 135 14.47 14.80 -7.67
N ASP A 136 14.28 16.11 -7.56
CA ASP A 136 14.09 16.80 -6.29
C ASP A 136 15.20 16.44 -5.28
N ASP A 137 14.83 15.94 -4.08
CA ASP A 137 15.76 15.47 -3.04
C ASP A 137 16.08 13.96 -3.17
N PHE A 138 15.78 13.31 -4.30
CA PHE A 138 16.05 11.90 -4.56
C PHE A 138 17.20 11.72 -5.56
N VAL A 139 18.25 11.00 -5.15
CA VAL A 139 19.34 10.59 -6.04
C VAL A 139 18.95 9.30 -6.74
N ILE A 140 19.11 9.26 -8.06
CA ILE A 140 18.94 8.10 -8.93
C ILE A 140 20.31 7.70 -9.47
N SER A 141 20.78 6.50 -9.13
CA SER A 141 22.12 5.98 -9.47
C SER A 141 22.07 4.60 -10.15
N ASP A 142 20.88 4.13 -10.49
CA ASP A 142 20.67 2.88 -11.20
C ASP A 142 19.45 2.93 -12.12
N GLU A 143 19.45 2.06 -13.13
CA GLU A 143 18.38 1.97 -14.13
C GLU A 143 17.05 1.50 -13.52
N LEU A 144 17.07 0.76 -12.40
CA LEU A 144 15.84 0.32 -11.73
C LEU A 144 15.04 1.53 -11.23
N ARG A 145 15.69 2.45 -10.53
CA ARG A 145 15.01 3.66 -10.04
C ARG A 145 14.62 4.59 -11.19
N LYS A 146 15.40 4.65 -12.27
CA LYS A 146 15.00 5.37 -13.51
C LYS A 146 13.70 4.82 -14.07
N VAL A 147 13.61 3.51 -14.32
CA VAL A 147 12.39 2.92 -14.89
C VAL A 147 11.18 3.07 -13.96
N LEU A 148 11.38 3.10 -12.64
CA LEU A 148 10.30 3.29 -11.68
C LEU A 148 9.81 4.73 -11.59
N LEU A 149 10.65 5.75 -11.81
CA LEU A 149 10.34 7.16 -11.56
C LEU A 149 10.29 8.06 -12.78
N GLN A 150 11.17 7.86 -13.76
CA GLN A 150 11.41 8.82 -14.83
C GLN A 150 10.63 8.44 -16.08
N GLU A 151 9.51 9.12 -16.33
CA GLU A 151 8.68 8.92 -17.53
C GLU A 151 9.44 9.19 -18.83
N ALA A 152 10.45 10.07 -18.79
CA ALA A 152 11.30 10.38 -19.93
C ALA A 152 12.44 9.37 -20.16
N PHE A 153 12.59 8.34 -19.31
CA PHE A 153 13.62 7.33 -19.50
C PHE A 153 13.26 6.41 -20.66
N ASP A 154 14.21 6.12 -21.56
CA ASP A 154 13.97 5.33 -22.77
C ASP A 154 13.34 3.95 -22.50
N LYS A 155 13.63 3.35 -21.34
CA LYS A 155 13.08 2.06 -20.91
C LYS A 155 11.92 2.20 -19.92
N TYR A 156 11.27 3.37 -19.84
CA TYR A 156 10.10 3.54 -18.97
C TYR A 156 8.97 2.59 -19.37
N ASP A 157 8.68 2.46 -20.66
CA ASP A 157 7.53 1.69 -21.13
C ASP A 157 7.71 0.15 -21.14
N ILE A 158 8.79 -0.38 -20.56
CA ILE A 158 8.94 -1.84 -20.35
C ILE A 158 7.84 -2.40 -19.44
N PHE A 159 7.23 -1.53 -18.62
CA PHE A 159 6.01 -1.81 -17.88
C PHE A 159 4.88 -0.98 -18.49
N SER A 160 3.79 -1.65 -18.88
CA SER A 160 2.63 -0.98 -19.45
C SER A 160 1.97 -0.04 -18.42
N PRO A 161 1.16 0.94 -18.87
CA PRO A 161 0.39 1.78 -17.95
C PRO A 161 -0.48 0.97 -16.97
N SER A 162 -1.05 -0.15 -17.42
CA SER A 162 -1.84 -1.05 -16.59
C SER A 162 -0.99 -1.76 -15.52
N ASP A 163 0.20 -2.24 -15.90
CA ASP A 163 1.13 -2.87 -14.95
C ASP A 163 1.56 -1.90 -13.86
N ARG A 164 1.81 -0.64 -14.22
CA ARG A 164 2.21 0.42 -13.29
C ARG A 164 1.13 0.78 -12.26
N GLU A 165 -0.14 0.50 -12.57
CA GLU A 165 -1.26 0.71 -11.65
C GLU A 165 -1.55 -0.50 -10.74
N GLU A 166 -1.00 -1.68 -11.04
CA GLU A 166 -1.21 -2.88 -10.22
C GLU A 166 -0.61 -2.73 -8.81
N PHE A 167 -1.34 -3.23 -7.81
CA PHE A 167 -0.91 -3.16 -6.40
C PHE A 167 0.45 -3.82 -6.18
N LEU A 168 0.72 -4.91 -6.89
CA LEU A 168 2.02 -5.60 -6.83
C LEU A 168 3.17 -4.68 -7.29
N PHE A 169 2.97 -3.96 -8.40
CA PHE A 169 3.95 -3.00 -8.91
C PHE A 169 4.14 -1.83 -7.94
N LEU A 170 3.05 -1.27 -7.42
CA LEU A 170 3.10 -0.14 -6.49
C LEU A 170 3.83 -0.50 -5.19
N LEU A 171 3.60 -1.70 -4.66
CA LEU A 171 4.32 -2.20 -3.49
C LEU A 171 5.81 -2.36 -3.78
N PHE A 172 6.17 -3.01 -4.89
CA PHE A 172 7.56 -3.18 -5.32
C PHE A 172 8.25 -1.83 -5.50
N LYS A 173 7.64 -0.92 -6.26
CA LYS A 173 8.14 0.44 -6.47
C LYS A 173 8.41 1.13 -5.13
N HIS A 174 7.50 1.02 -4.17
CA HIS A 174 7.70 1.66 -2.88
C HIS A 174 8.93 1.13 -2.12
N LEU A 175 9.13 -0.20 -2.11
CA LEU A 175 10.28 -0.81 -1.45
C LEU A 175 11.60 -0.42 -2.13
N CYS A 176 11.63 -0.39 -3.46
CA CYS A 176 12.81 0.02 -4.23
C CYS A 176 13.19 1.49 -4.02
N LEU A 177 12.21 2.37 -3.78
CA LEU A 177 12.47 3.80 -3.55
C LEU A 177 12.85 4.10 -2.11
N GLY A 178 12.33 3.35 -1.15
CA GLY A 178 12.67 3.51 0.26
C GLY A 178 12.33 4.89 0.84
N GLY A 179 12.97 5.21 1.97
CA GLY A 179 12.89 6.50 2.64
C GLY A 179 14.09 7.40 2.38
N SER A 180 14.13 8.57 3.02
CA SER A 180 15.14 9.61 2.80
C SER A 180 16.59 9.20 3.13
N LEU A 181 16.79 8.18 3.96
CA LEU A 181 18.11 7.64 4.32
C LEU A 181 18.29 6.21 3.80
N CYS A 182 17.65 5.88 2.68
CA CYS A 182 17.70 4.55 2.08
C CYS A 182 19.12 4.16 1.68
N GLN A 183 19.55 2.99 2.13
CA GLN A 183 20.72 2.29 1.60
C GLN A 183 20.21 1.26 0.59
N PHE A 184 20.37 1.52 -0.71
CA PHE A 184 19.84 0.65 -1.75
C PHE A 184 20.61 -0.67 -1.86
N GLU A 185 19.96 -1.68 -2.45
CA GLU A 185 20.60 -2.93 -2.85
C GLU A 185 21.31 -2.81 -4.20
N ASP A 186 22.34 -3.62 -4.39
CA ASP A 186 23.00 -3.82 -5.69
C ASP A 186 22.37 -4.95 -6.51
N THR A 187 21.51 -5.76 -5.90
CA THR A 187 20.80 -6.88 -6.54
C THR A 187 19.29 -6.74 -6.39
N ILE A 188 18.55 -7.38 -7.30
CA ILE A 188 17.09 -7.25 -7.37
C ILE A 188 16.35 -8.11 -6.33
N ASP A 189 16.94 -9.25 -5.95
CA ASP A 189 16.28 -10.30 -5.17
C ASP A 189 15.73 -9.82 -3.83
N PRO A 190 16.42 -9.00 -3.02
CA PRO A 190 15.87 -8.55 -1.75
C PRO A 190 14.57 -7.76 -1.92
N TYR A 191 14.44 -6.97 -3.00
CA TYR A 191 13.21 -6.25 -3.30
C TYR A 191 12.08 -7.18 -3.76
N VAL A 192 12.37 -8.11 -4.67
CA VAL A 192 11.37 -9.04 -5.23
C VAL A 192 10.83 -9.98 -4.14
N GLU A 193 11.71 -10.61 -3.34
CA GLU A 193 11.28 -11.55 -2.32
C GLU A 193 10.57 -10.86 -1.13
N THR A 194 10.99 -9.64 -0.76
CA THR A 194 10.28 -8.84 0.24
C THR A 194 8.89 -8.42 -0.25
N THR A 195 8.81 -7.94 -1.50
CA THR A 195 7.53 -7.59 -2.15
C THR A 195 6.58 -8.77 -2.14
N LYS A 196 7.04 -9.93 -2.63
CA LYS A 196 6.25 -11.17 -2.71
C LYS A 196 5.73 -11.61 -1.35
N SER A 197 6.57 -11.52 -0.32
CA SER A 197 6.20 -11.91 1.04
C SER A 197 5.12 -10.98 1.60
N ILE A 198 5.30 -9.66 1.50
CA ILE A 198 4.32 -8.66 1.95
C ILE A 198 3.02 -8.76 1.16
N TYR A 199 3.10 -8.95 -0.16
CA TYR A 199 1.93 -9.08 -1.03
C TYR A 199 1.06 -10.30 -0.64
N LYS A 200 1.69 -11.43 -0.33
CA LYS A 200 1.00 -12.64 0.14
C LYS A 200 0.34 -12.47 1.50
N ASP A 201 0.94 -11.70 2.41
CA ASP A 201 0.36 -11.44 3.72
C ASP A 201 -0.85 -10.48 3.65
N LEU A 202 -0.85 -9.56 2.68
CA LEU A 202 -1.90 -8.53 2.51
C LEU A 202 -3.09 -8.99 1.67
N LEU A 203 -2.91 -9.99 0.80
CA LEU A 203 -3.97 -10.48 -0.07
C LEU A 203 -4.51 -11.84 0.36
N SER A 204 -5.81 -12.02 0.17
CA SER A 204 -6.47 -13.31 0.30
C SER A 204 -6.73 -13.91 -1.08
N VAL A 205 -6.42 -15.19 -1.23
CA VAL A 205 -6.67 -15.94 -2.47
C VAL A 205 -7.56 -17.14 -2.20
N LYS A 206 -8.28 -17.58 -3.22
CA LYS A 206 -9.07 -18.82 -3.21
C LYS A 206 -8.61 -19.72 -4.35
N LYS A 207 -8.49 -21.01 -4.06
CA LYS A 207 -8.30 -22.03 -5.07
C LYS A 207 -9.66 -22.59 -5.48
N HIS A 208 -9.96 -22.60 -6.76
CA HIS A 208 -11.16 -23.23 -7.28
C HIS A 208 -11.06 -24.75 -7.04
N PRO A 209 -12.10 -25.39 -6.46
CA PRO A 209 -12.03 -26.78 -6.03
C PRO A 209 -11.79 -27.76 -7.20
N GLU A 210 -12.37 -27.47 -8.36
CA GLU A 210 -12.29 -28.32 -9.56
C GLU A 210 -11.09 -27.97 -10.44
N THR A 211 -11.10 -26.78 -11.08
CA THR A 211 -10.04 -26.33 -12.00
C THR A 211 -8.66 -26.13 -11.36
N LYS A 212 -8.57 -26.07 -10.01
CA LYS A 212 -7.35 -25.75 -9.25
C LYS A 212 -6.77 -24.36 -9.53
N GLU A 213 -7.46 -23.53 -10.30
CA GLU A 213 -7.10 -22.15 -10.58
C GLU A 213 -7.16 -21.32 -9.29
N ILE A 214 -6.23 -20.39 -9.14
CA ILE A 214 -6.16 -19.49 -7.99
C ILE A 214 -6.72 -18.13 -8.42
N SER A 215 -7.59 -17.54 -7.61
CA SER A 215 -8.11 -16.19 -7.81
C SER A 215 -7.96 -15.33 -6.56
N ILE A 216 -7.76 -14.03 -6.75
CA ILE A 216 -7.64 -13.05 -5.66
C ILE A 216 -9.04 -12.67 -5.19
N LEU A 217 -9.28 -12.77 -3.88
CA LEU A 217 -10.54 -12.36 -3.24
C LEU A 217 -10.47 -10.93 -2.70
N SER A 218 -9.26 -10.41 -2.51
CA SER A 218 -9.05 -9.07 -1.95
C SER A 218 -9.46 -7.97 -2.93
N SER A 219 -10.01 -6.88 -2.38
CA SER A 219 -10.15 -5.60 -3.10
C SER A 219 -9.23 -4.57 -2.47
N VAL A 220 -8.39 -3.91 -3.27
CA VAL A 220 -7.45 -2.89 -2.79
C VAL A 220 -7.93 -1.49 -3.14
N PHE A 221 -7.96 -0.60 -2.16
CA PHE A 221 -8.32 0.81 -2.35
C PHE A 221 -7.22 1.71 -1.87
N ARG A 222 -6.85 2.70 -2.68
CA ARG A 222 -6.06 3.85 -2.27
C ARG A 222 -7.01 4.92 -1.75
N VAL A 223 -6.95 5.18 -0.45
CA VAL A 223 -7.81 6.12 0.25
C VAL A 223 -7.04 7.37 0.61
N THR A 224 -7.66 8.53 0.38
CA THR A 224 -7.25 9.82 0.96
C THR A 224 -8.36 10.30 1.88
N ALA A 225 -8.04 10.54 3.15
CA ALA A 225 -8.99 11.06 4.14
C ALA A 225 -8.67 12.54 4.47
N TYR A 226 -9.70 13.34 4.69
CA TYR A 226 -9.61 14.77 4.99
C TYR A 226 -10.21 15.06 6.38
N PRO A 227 -9.36 15.20 7.42
CA PRO A 227 -9.80 15.50 8.79
C PRO A 227 -10.33 16.93 8.95
N LEU A 228 -11.17 17.15 9.96
CA LEU A 228 -11.62 18.49 10.36
C LEU A 228 -10.42 19.34 10.85
N GLY A 229 -10.21 20.52 10.25
CA GLY A 229 -9.11 21.44 10.63
C GLY A 229 -8.05 21.69 9.55
N GLY A 230 -8.20 21.12 8.36
CA GLY A 230 -7.55 21.62 7.13
C GLY A 230 -6.02 21.49 7.04
N ALA A 231 -5.34 20.93 8.03
CA ALA A 231 -3.90 20.67 7.94
C ALA A 231 -3.66 19.58 6.87
N ALA A 232 -3.21 20.04 5.71
CA ALA A 232 -2.95 19.27 4.51
C ALA A 232 -2.05 18.05 4.77
N GLY A 233 -2.40 16.95 4.13
CA GLY A 233 -1.55 15.77 4.06
C GLY A 233 -2.28 14.69 3.28
N LYS A 234 -2.19 14.76 1.95
CA LYS A 234 -2.54 13.65 1.06
C LYS A 234 -1.93 12.38 1.66
N ARG A 235 -2.77 11.43 2.06
CA ARG A 235 -2.26 10.26 2.73
C ARG A 235 -2.91 9.03 2.21
N LEU A 236 -2.18 8.38 1.31
CA LEU A 236 -2.52 7.14 0.67
C LEU A 236 -2.57 6.07 1.76
N GLN A 237 -3.75 5.57 2.07
CA GLN A 237 -3.91 4.31 2.79
C GLN A 237 -4.34 3.26 1.78
N PHE A 238 -3.64 2.13 1.74
CA PHE A 238 -4.08 1.00 0.96
C PHE A 238 -4.92 0.13 1.88
N SER A 239 -6.19 0.03 1.56
CA SER A 239 -7.18 -0.80 2.24
C SER A 239 -7.38 -2.07 1.43
N SER A 240 -6.80 -3.19 1.85
CA SER A 240 -7.11 -4.51 1.27
C SER A 240 -8.28 -5.10 2.04
N ILE A 241 -9.43 -5.27 1.38
CA ILE A 241 -10.62 -5.90 1.92
C ILE A 241 -10.61 -7.36 1.49
N GLY A 242 -10.28 -8.29 2.39
CA GLY A 242 -10.62 -9.71 2.25
C GLY A 242 -12.08 -9.97 2.61
N SER A 243 -12.53 -11.23 2.61
CA SER A 243 -13.96 -11.57 2.85
C SER A 243 -14.53 -11.18 4.22
N SER A 244 -13.72 -10.64 5.15
CA SER A 244 -14.17 -10.10 6.46
C SER A 244 -13.15 -9.21 7.18
N ILE A 245 -12.00 -8.90 6.54
CA ILE A 245 -10.87 -8.21 7.18
C ILE A 245 -10.39 -7.08 6.26
N LEU A 246 -10.31 -5.88 6.83
CA LEU A 246 -9.66 -4.71 6.22
C LEU A 246 -8.23 -4.62 6.73
N TYR A 247 -7.26 -4.62 5.82
CA TYR A 247 -5.88 -4.27 6.12
C TYR A 247 -5.64 -2.82 5.71
N SER A 248 -5.38 -1.93 6.68
CA SER A 248 -4.88 -0.58 6.38
C SER A 248 -3.36 -0.61 6.37
N LEU A 249 -2.76 -0.47 5.19
CA LEU A 249 -1.34 -0.20 5.03
C LEU A 249 -1.17 1.30 4.84
N GLN A 250 -0.41 1.93 5.72
CA GLN A 250 -0.15 3.35 5.67
C GLN A 250 1.28 3.67 5.26
N TRP A 251 1.41 4.75 4.49
CA TRP A 251 2.62 5.13 3.80
C TRP A 251 2.86 6.63 4.03
N LEU A 252 4.12 7.02 4.05
CA LEU A 252 4.54 8.41 3.93
C LEU A 252 5.52 8.42 2.75
N LEU A 253 5.08 8.95 1.61
CA LEU A 253 6.01 9.22 0.51
C LEU A 253 6.90 10.36 0.98
N GLY A 254 8.21 10.14 0.97
CA GLY A 254 9.21 11.20 1.22
C GLY A 254 9.35 12.18 0.04
N TYR A 255 8.59 11.99 -1.03
CA TYR A 255 8.63 12.78 -2.24
C TYR A 255 7.20 13.20 -2.58
N SER A 256 6.95 14.49 -2.42
CA SER A 256 5.73 15.20 -2.82
C SER A 256 6.11 16.49 -3.50
#